data_AF-A0A3P7J5R9-F1
#
_entry.id   AF-A0A3P7J5R9-F1
#
_cell.length_a   1.000
_cell.length_b   1.000
_cell.length_c   1.000
_cell.angle_alpha   90.00
_cell.angle_beta   90.00
_cell.angle_gamma   90.00
#
_symmetry.space_group_name_H-M   'P 1'
#
loop_
_entity.id
_entity.type
_entity.pdbx_description
1 polymer ?
#
loop_
_entity_poly.entity_id
_entity_poly.type
_entity_poly.pdbx_seq_one_letter_code
_entity_poly.pdbx_strand_id
1 'polypeptide(L)'
;DFYAECRNTRVFAQRRPRGFGLTCHPRLIKICEAIGIKDIYVKVEGSTKNYLALTHAFVTGLLNQETHQQLAERKGLHVVEMSPSRHFLPQVVASPILSPLKEEDELEDIDRLNLDDFYGEGRYPLRKPKPLPFYVNTPGHIEAEWRKHPFRNHEEVMIRLLADGVVPRWTRDARRKWSEERHEQATAGVVQLPTGIGLSDVVAKKE
;
A
#
# COMPACT_ATOMS: atom_id res chain seq x y z
N ASP A 1 0.99 19.34 0.59
CA ASP A 1 1.02 18.89 1.99
C ASP A 1 1.76 19.90 2.83
N PHE A 2 1.62 19.90 4.15
CA PHE A 2 2.44 20.78 4.99
C PHE A 2 2.65 20.20 6.38
N TYR A 3 3.80 20.54 6.94
CA TYR A 3 4.13 20.38 8.34
C TYR A 3 4.02 21.75 9.05
N ALA A 4 3.42 21.76 10.24
CA ALA A 4 3.46 22.93 11.10
C ALA A 4 3.54 22.51 12.57
N GLU A 5 4.30 23.27 13.35
CA GLU A 5 4.48 23.03 14.78
C GLU A 5 4.20 24.32 15.56
N CYS A 6 3.46 24.19 16.65
CA CYS A 6 3.32 25.25 17.62
C CYS A 6 3.48 24.63 19.01
N ARG A 7 4.55 25.03 19.72
CA ARG A 7 4.93 24.44 21.00
C ARG A 7 5.10 22.93 20.83
N ASN A 8 4.48 22.11 21.69
CA ASN A 8 4.53 20.65 21.61
C ASN A 8 3.45 20.05 20.71
N THR A 9 2.75 20.86 19.88
CA THR A 9 1.70 20.36 18.98
C THR A 9 2.23 20.36 17.56
N ARG A 10 2.25 19.19 16.94
CA ARG A 10 2.72 19.00 15.57
C ARG A 10 1.55 18.61 14.69
N VAL A 11 1.44 19.23 13.52
CA VAL A 11 0.34 19.05 12.59
C VAL A 11 0.93 18.65 11.24
N PHE A 12 0.51 17.49 10.76
CA PHE A 12 0.84 16.97 9.45
C PHE A 12 -0.44 16.96 8.62
N ALA A 13 -0.54 17.84 7.64
CA ALA A 13 -1.71 17.97 6.78
C ALA A 13 -1.41 17.48 5.37
N GLN A 14 -2.27 16.62 4.86
CA GLN A 14 -2.16 16.00 3.55
C GLN A 14 -3.39 16.30 2.70
N ARG A 15 -3.15 16.75 1.46
CA ARG A 15 -4.22 16.96 0.47
C ARG A 15 -4.78 15.59 0.08
N ARG A 16 -6.11 15.50 -0.04
CA ARG A 16 -6.79 14.27 -0.48
C ARG A 16 -7.65 14.54 -1.71
N PRO A 17 -7.86 13.52 -2.56
CA PRO A 17 -8.70 13.68 -3.74
C PRO A 17 -10.16 13.95 -3.33
N ARG A 18 -10.94 14.47 -4.29
CA ARG A 18 -12.36 14.78 -4.08
C ARG A 18 -13.15 13.54 -3.65
N GLY A 19 -13.99 13.70 -2.63
CA GLY A 19 -14.85 12.64 -2.10
C GLY A 19 -14.21 11.83 -0.96
N PHE A 20 -13.01 12.21 -0.51
CA PHE A 20 -12.38 11.60 0.67
C PHE A 20 -13.01 12.12 1.97
N GLY A 21 -13.42 13.39 1.99
CA GLY A 21 -13.97 14.06 3.18
C GLY A 21 -12.92 14.55 4.17
N LEU A 22 -13.38 14.92 5.36
CA LEU A 22 -12.55 15.49 6.43
C LEU A 22 -12.14 14.41 7.42
N THR A 23 -10.86 14.02 7.41
CA THR A 23 -10.27 13.11 8.41
C THR A 23 -9.23 13.87 9.23
N CYS A 24 -9.68 14.57 10.26
CA CYS A 24 -8.81 15.36 11.13
C CYS A 24 -9.36 15.42 12.57
N HIS A 25 -8.63 16.08 13.46
CA HIS A 25 -9.08 16.32 14.82
C HIS A 25 -10.43 17.09 14.82
N PRO A 26 -11.41 16.80 15.70
CA PRO A 26 -12.77 17.37 15.62
C PRO A 26 -12.83 18.90 15.55
N ARG A 27 -11.91 19.60 16.23
CA ARG A 27 -11.81 21.06 16.13
C ARG A 27 -11.31 21.54 14.78
N LEU A 28 -10.38 20.82 14.17
CA LEU A 28 -9.90 21.12 12.82
C LEU A 28 -10.99 20.83 11.77
N ILE A 29 -11.86 19.84 11.99
CA ILE A 29 -13.02 19.60 11.13
C ILE A 29 -13.87 20.87 11.03
N LYS A 30 -14.20 21.49 12.17
CA LYS A 30 -14.99 22.74 12.21
C LYS A 30 -14.28 23.93 11.57
N ILE A 31 -12.97 24.01 11.70
CA ILE A 31 -12.18 25.04 11.01
C ILE A 31 -12.18 24.80 9.50
N CYS A 32 -12.01 23.56 9.05
CA CYS A 32 -12.07 23.22 7.63
C CYS A 32 -13.46 23.49 7.03
N GLU A 33 -14.53 23.15 7.75
CA GLU A 33 -15.92 23.49 7.38
C GLU A 33 -16.09 25.01 7.21
N ALA A 34 -15.54 25.83 8.11
CA ALA A 34 -15.62 27.29 8.04
C ALA A 34 -14.80 27.89 6.89
N ILE A 35 -13.62 27.34 6.61
CA ILE A 35 -12.75 27.77 5.49
C ILE A 35 -13.31 27.30 4.14
N GLY A 36 -14.06 26.20 4.12
CA GLY A 36 -14.58 25.57 2.91
C GLY A 36 -13.68 24.49 2.32
N ILE A 37 -12.73 23.95 3.11
CA ILE A 37 -11.93 22.79 2.73
C ILE A 37 -12.82 21.54 2.89
N LYS A 38 -12.95 20.74 1.83
CA LYS A 38 -13.82 19.55 1.80
C LYS A 38 -13.07 18.24 2.03
N ASP A 39 -11.85 18.14 1.49
CA ASP A 39 -11.09 16.90 1.43
C ASP A 39 -9.68 17.11 1.99
N ILE A 40 -9.43 16.64 3.21
CA ILE A 40 -8.12 16.76 3.84
C ILE A 40 -7.93 15.64 4.88
N TYR A 41 -6.70 15.14 4.97
CA TYR A 41 -6.28 14.26 6.06
C TYR A 41 -5.30 15.04 6.95
N VAL A 42 -5.56 15.12 8.24
CA VAL A 42 -4.64 15.80 9.18
C VAL A 42 -4.35 14.90 10.36
N LYS A 43 -3.07 14.60 10.54
CA LYS A 43 -2.55 13.90 11.72
C LYS A 43 -1.94 14.91 12.68
N VAL A 44 -2.41 14.88 13.92
CA VAL A 44 -1.87 15.70 15.00
C VAL A 44 -1.04 14.81 15.92
N GLU A 45 0.14 15.29 16.29
CA GLU A 45 1.05 14.63 17.22
C GLU A 45 1.45 15.54 18.37
N GLY A 46 1.95 14.94 19.45
CA GLY A 46 2.29 15.64 20.69
C GLY A 46 1.04 16.06 21.47
N SER A 47 0.96 17.34 21.83
CA SER A 47 -0.11 17.88 22.68
C SER A 47 -1.40 18.13 21.90
N THR A 48 -2.29 17.13 21.82
CA THR A 48 -3.56 17.24 21.08
C THR A 48 -4.64 18.06 21.80
N LYS A 49 -4.52 18.20 23.13
CA LYS A 49 -5.52 18.88 23.97
C LYS A 49 -5.35 20.40 24.02
N ASN A 50 -4.17 20.92 23.64
CA ASN A 50 -3.95 22.35 23.59
C ASN A 50 -4.54 22.93 22.30
N TYR A 51 -5.81 23.34 22.37
CA TYR A 51 -6.52 23.83 21.19
C TYR A 51 -5.93 25.11 20.62
N LEU A 52 -5.41 26.03 21.44
CA LEU A 52 -4.79 27.27 20.94
C LEU A 52 -3.54 26.99 20.11
N ALA A 53 -2.67 26.10 20.60
CA ALA A 53 -1.49 25.69 19.86
C ALA A 53 -1.87 24.91 18.59
N LEU A 54 -2.88 24.04 18.67
CA LEU A 54 -3.39 23.29 17.54
C LEU A 54 -3.92 24.20 16.42
N THR A 55 -4.76 25.17 16.78
CA THR A 55 -5.32 26.10 15.81
C THR A 55 -4.25 27.01 15.22
N HIS A 56 -3.33 27.49 16.06
CA HIS A 56 -2.22 28.33 15.59
C HIS A 56 -1.34 27.58 14.60
N ALA A 57 -0.88 26.36 14.93
CA ALA A 57 -0.07 25.54 14.02
C ALA A 57 -0.79 25.30 12.70
N PHE A 58 -2.08 24.94 12.74
CA PHE A 58 -2.85 24.67 11.53
C PHE A 58 -3.02 25.91 10.65
N VAL A 59 -3.37 27.07 11.24
CA VAL A 59 -3.55 28.32 10.48
C VAL A 59 -2.21 28.82 9.92
N THR A 60 -1.12 28.78 10.69
CA THR A 60 0.22 29.12 10.19
C THR A 60 0.61 28.23 9.02
N GLY A 61 0.34 26.92 9.11
CA GLY A 61 0.62 25.99 8.01
C GLY A 61 -0.24 26.24 6.76
N LEU A 62 -1.47 26.70 6.90
CA LEU A 62 -2.32 27.12 5.78
C LEU A 62 -1.82 28.41 5.12
N LEU A 63 -1.34 29.38 5.92
CA LEU A 63 -0.84 30.66 5.42
C LEU A 63 0.50 30.51 4.67
N ASN A 64 1.35 29.59 5.13
CA ASN A 64 2.66 29.34 4.52
C ASN A 64 2.59 28.39 3.31
N GLN A 65 1.40 28.14 2.76
CA GLN A 65 1.26 27.30 1.58
C GLN A 65 1.76 28.00 0.32
N GLU A 66 2.56 27.29 -0.45
CA GLU A 66 3.00 27.72 -1.77
C GLU A 66 2.11 27.10 -2.85
N THR A 67 1.81 27.89 -3.88
CA THR A 67 1.14 27.39 -5.08
C THR A 67 2.10 26.59 -5.94
N HIS A 68 1.58 25.66 -6.75
CA HIS A 68 2.40 24.89 -7.70
C HIS A 68 3.18 25.79 -8.66
N GLN A 69 2.62 26.95 -9.02
CA GLN A 69 3.32 27.93 -9.84
C GLN A 69 4.52 28.53 -9.11
N GLN A 70 4.34 29.01 -7.88
CA GLN A 70 5.44 29.57 -7.08
C GLN A 70 6.55 28.54 -6.84
N LEU A 71 6.19 27.26 -6.65
CA LEU A 71 7.15 26.17 -6.54
C LEU A 71 7.94 25.98 -7.84
N ALA A 72 7.25 25.93 -8.98
CA ALA A 72 7.87 25.79 -10.30
C ALA A 72 8.85 26.93 -10.57
N GLU A 73 8.47 28.18 -10.28
CA GLU A 73 9.33 29.36 -10.44
C GLU A 73 10.56 29.31 -9.52
N ARG A 74 10.38 28.95 -8.24
CA ARG A 74 11.49 28.90 -7.28
C ARG A 74 12.50 27.82 -7.65
N LYS A 75 12.04 26.66 -8.13
CA LYS A 75 12.91 25.53 -8.46
C LYS A 75 13.41 25.53 -9.90
N GLY A 76 12.73 26.24 -10.81
CA GLY A 76 13.02 26.20 -12.24
C GLY A 76 12.68 24.85 -12.88
N LEU A 77 11.65 24.16 -12.39
CA LEU A 77 11.28 22.81 -12.81
C LEU A 77 9.77 22.67 -13.07
N HIS A 78 9.40 21.71 -13.91
CA HIS A 78 8.00 21.37 -14.13
C HIS A 78 7.42 20.60 -12.94
N VAL A 79 6.25 21.04 -12.47
CA VAL A 79 5.48 20.29 -11.46
C VAL A 79 4.53 19.36 -12.20
N VAL A 80 4.74 18.06 -12.05
CA VAL A 80 3.98 17.01 -12.74
C VAL A 80 3.14 16.22 -11.75
N GLU A 81 1.85 16.05 -12.06
CA GLU A 81 0.95 15.16 -11.33
C GLU A 81 0.89 13.79 -12.02
N MET A 82 1.10 12.74 -11.24
CA MET A 82 0.92 11.34 -11.66
C MET A 82 -0.21 10.73 -10.85
N SER A 83 -1.39 10.61 -11.45
CA SER A 83 -2.59 10.15 -10.75
C SER A 83 -2.95 8.70 -11.11
N PRO A 84 -3.28 7.83 -10.13
CA PRO A 84 -3.76 6.48 -10.39
C PRO A 84 -5.02 6.43 -11.27
N SER A 85 -5.90 7.44 -11.16
CA SER A 85 -7.12 7.51 -11.98
C SER A 85 -6.85 7.74 -13.46
N ARG A 86 -5.66 8.27 -13.79
CA ARG A 86 -5.19 8.50 -15.16
C ARG A 86 -4.11 7.49 -15.55
N HIS A 87 -4.07 6.33 -14.91
CA HIS A 87 -3.07 5.29 -15.15
C HIS A 87 -1.63 5.80 -15.01
N PHE A 88 -1.39 6.75 -14.10
CA PHE A 88 -0.09 7.39 -13.88
C PHE A 88 0.48 8.12 -15.11
N LEU A 89 -0.36 8.53 -16.06
CA LEU A 89 0.06 9.39 -17.16
C LEU A 89 0.51 10.76 -16.62
N PRO A 90 1.70 11.27 -16.99
CA PRO A 90 2.20 12.53 -16.48
C PRO A 90 1.35 13.70 -16.98
N GLN A 91 0.93 14.55 -16.05
CA GLN A 91 0.25 15.81 -16.35
C GLN A 91 1.06 16.98 -15.81
N VAL A 92 1.46 17.89 -16.69
CA VAL A 92 2.10 19.14 -16.24
C VAL A 92 1.02 20.01 -15.58
N VAL A 93 1.19 20.26 -14.29
CA VAL A 93 0.30 21.11 -13.48
C VAL A 93 0.76 22.56 -13.52
N ALA A 94 2.07 22.76 -13.43
CA ALA A 94 2.69 24.08 -13.50
C ALA A 94 4.05 23.99 -14.21
N SER A 95 4.37 25.06 -14.94
CA SER A 95 5.66 25.28 -15.58
C SER A 95 6.19 26.64 -15.15
N PRO A 96 7.51 26.80 -14.98
CA PRO A 96 8.09 28.11 -14.74
C PRO A 96 7.81 29.02 -15.94
N ILE A 97 7.46 30.27 -15.68
CA ILE A 97 7.16 31.31 -16.67
C ILE A 97 8.28 32.35 -16.68
N LEU A 98 8.78 32.72 -15.49
CA LEU A 98 9.81 33.75 -15.32
C LEU A 98 11.20 33.15 -15.25
N SER A 99 11.35 32.06 -14.51
CA SER A 99 12.64 31.37 -14.36
C SER A 99 12.94 30.45 -15.56
N PRO A 100 14.20 30.38 -16.01
CA PRO A 100 14.59 29.36 -16.99
C PRO A 100 14.47 27.95 -16.39
N LEU A 101 14.25 26.96 -17.25
CA LEU A 101 14.24 25.56 -16.87
C LEU A 101 15.67 25.10 -16.56
N LYS A 102 15.86 24.43 -15.43
CA LYS A 102 17.14 23.79 -15.11
C LYS A 102 17.43 22.63 -16.05
N GLU A 103 18.69 22.49 -16.43
CA GLU A 103 19.20 21.32 -17.15
C GLU A 103 19.62 20.20 -16.18
N GLU A 104 19.83 18.98 -16.69
CA GLU A 104 20.15 17.81 -15.84
C GLU A 104 21.44 17.99 -15.03
N ASP A 105 22.42 18.72 -15.55
CA ASP A 105 23.70 18.97 -14.91
C ASP A 105 23.61 19.90 -13.69
N GLU A 106 22.55 20.72 -13.60
CA GLU A 106 22.32 21.69 -12.52
C GLU A 106 21.42 21.14 -11.39
N LEU A 107 20.95 19.90 -11.53
CA LEU A 107 20.04 19.27 -10.57
C LEU A 107 20.78 18.85 -9.30
N GLU A 108 20.36 19.41 -8.17
CA GLU A 108 20.77 18.93 -6.86
C GLU A 108 20.00 17.65 -6.49
N ASP A 109 20.56 16.81 -5.63
CA ASP A 109 19.86 15.61 -5.13
C ASP A 109 18.55 15.97 -4.41
N ILE A 110 18.48 17.16 -3.81
CA ILE A 110 17.28 17.69 -3.14
C ILE A 110 16.15 17.93 -4.15
N ASP A 111 16.48 18.28 -5.39
CA ASP A 111 15.50 18.55 -6.44
C ASP A 111 14.88 17.26 -7.00
N ARG A 112 15.45 16.09 -6.67
CA ARG A 112 14.94 14.77 -7.07
C ARG A 112 13.94 14.16 -6.08
N LEU A 113 13.60 14.87 -4.99
CA LEU A 113 12.63 14.38 -4.01
C LEU A 113 11.19 14.47 -4.54
N ASN A 114 10.35 13.55 -4.08
CA ASN A 114 8.91 13.65 -4.30
C ASN A 114 8.36 14.87 -3.56
N LEU A 115 7.30 15.45 -4.13
CA LEU A 115 6.64 16.63 -3.57
C LEU A 115 6.16 16.41 -2.12
N ASP A 116 5.68 15.21 -1.82
CA ASP A 116 5.20 14.84 -0.48
C ASP A 116 6.33 14.86 0.55
N ASP A 117 7.53 14.44 0.15
CA ASP A 117 8.72 14.39 1.02
C ASP A 117 9.31 15.79 1.21
N PHE A 118 9.21 16.63 0.17
CA PHE A 118 9.67 18.02 0.17
C PHE A 118 8.95 18.86 1.24
N TYR A 119 7.61 18.83 1.26
CA TYR A 119 6.83 19.63 2.23
C TYR A 119 6.82 19.06 3.66
N GLY A 120 7.24 17.81 3.83
CA GLY A 120 7.44 17.20 5.15
C GLY A 120 8.71 17.67 5.83
N GLU A 121 9.64 18.34 5.14
CA GLU A 121 11.02 18.61 5.62
C GLU A 121 11.70 17.33 6.15
N GLY A 122 11.42 16.17 5.53
CA GLY A 122 11.87 14.86 6.00
C GLY A 122 11.17 14.35 7.28
N ARG A 123 10.17 15.07 7.80
CA ARG A 123 9.35 14.66 8.95
C ARG A 123 8.11 13.92 8.47
N TYR A 124 7.82 12.80 9.12
CA TYR A 124 6.64 12.01 8.84
C TYR A 124 5.81 11.82 10.10
N PRO A 125 4.46 11.76 9.97
CA PRO A 125 3.63 11.36 11.09
C PRO A 125 3.95 9.91 11.49
N LEU A 126 4.07 9.68 12.79
CA LEU A 126 4.21 8.37 13.41
C LEU A 126 3.02 7.48 13.05
N ARG A 127 3.29 6.52 12.17
CA ARG A 127 2.38 5.41 11.88
C ARG A 127 2.54 4.34 12.95
N LYS A 128 1.66 4.36 13.95
CA LYS A 128 1.63 3.29 14.95
C LYS A 128 1.25 1.96 14.28
N PRO A 129 2.01 0.88 14.47
CA PRO A 129 1.60 -0.43 14.00
C PRO A 129 0.27 -0.82 14.65
N LYS A 130 -0.49 -1.69 13.98
CA LYS A 130 -1.72 -2.22 14.56
C LYS A 130 -1.36 -2.94 15.87
N PRO A 131 -2.12 -2.74 16.97
CA PRO A 131 -1.85 -3.47 18.19
C PRO A 131 -2.00 -4.97 17.91
N LEU A 132 -1.01 -5.73 18.36
CA LEU A 132 -1.06 -7.18 18.25
C LEU A 132 -2.23 -7.71 19.10
N PRO A 133 -2.97 -8.72 18.61
CA PRO A 133 -3.95 -9.41 19.43
C PRO A 133 -3.33 -9.95 20.73
N PHE A 134 -4.12 -10.03 21.80
CA PHE A 134 -3.62 -10.45 23.12
C PHE A 134 -2.96 -11.85 23.11
N TYR A 135 -3.39 -12.72 22.18
CA TYR A 135 -2.94 -14.11 22.12
C TYR A 135 -1.63 -14.30 21.35
N VAL A 136 -1.07 -13.26 20.72
CA VAL A 136 0.16 -13.39 19.89
C VAL A 136 1.32 -13.97 20.70
N ASN A 137 1.43 -13.63 21.99
CA ASN A 137 2.49 -14.11 22.86
C ASN A 137 2.10 -15.34 23.70
N THR A 138 0.94 -15.97 23.43
CA THR A 138 0.53 -17.19 24.14
C THR A 138 1.31 -18.40 23.62
N PRO A 139 1.70 -19.35 24.49
CA PRO A 139 2.52 -20.49 24.10
C PRO A 139 1.87 -21.32 22.98
N GLY A 140 0.56 -21.57 23.06
CA GLY A 140 -0.17 -22.32 22.03
C GLY A 140 -0.22 -21.62 20.66
N HIS A 141 -0.27 -20.28 20.63
CA HIS A 141 -0.20 -19.53 19.38
C HIS A 141 1.20 -19.60 18.76
N ILE A 142 2.23 -19.39 19.58
CA ILE A 142 3.63 -19.47 19.16
C ILE A 142 3.93 -20.87 18.59
N GLU A 143 3.52 -21.95 19.26
CA GLU A 143 3.67 -23.32 18.75
C GLU A 143 2.92 -23.55 17.42
N ALA A 144 1.73 -22.95 17.27
CA ALA A 144 0.97 -23.05 16.04
C ALA A 144 1.65 -22.28 14.89
N GLU A 145 2.25 -21.12 15.17
CA GLU A 145 3.08 -20.39 14.19
C GLU A 145 4.33 -21.17 13.81
N TRP A 146 5.05 -21.77 14.77
CA TRP A 146 6.19 -22.63 14.49
C TRP A 146 5.84 -23.83 13.59
N ARG A 147 4.67 -24.44 13.81
CA ARG A 147 4.16 -25.50 12.92
C ARG A 147 3.86 -25.02 11.51
N LYS A 148 3.48 -23.74 11.33
CA LYS A 148 3.22 -23.13 10.02
C LYS A 148 4.47 -22.57 9.35
N HIS A 149 5.50 -22.23 10.12
CA HIS A 149 6.72 -21.56 9.64
C HIS A 149 7.38 -22.27 8.45
N PRO A 150 7.54 -23.61 8.41
CA PRO A 150 8.12 -24.31 7.26
C PRO A 150 7.35 -24.09 5.96
N PHE A 151 6.03 -23.89 6.04
CA PHE A 151 5.14 -23.81 4.88
C PHE A 151 4.88 -22.38 4.39
N ARG A 152 5.42 -21.36 5.07
CA ARG A 152 5.10 -19.94 4.82
C ARG A 152 5.36 -19.50 3.38
N ASN A 153 6.41 -20.02 2.75
CA ASN A 153 6.83 -19.62 1.41
C ASN A 153 6.42 -20.64 0.32
N HIS A 154 5.69 -21.70 0.67
CA HIS A 154 5.39 -22.78 -0.29
C HIS A 154 4.58 -22.27 -1.50
N GLU A 155 3.63 -21.35 -1.30
CA GLU A 155 2.85 -20.79 -2.40
C GLU A 155 3.72 -19.96 -3.36
N GLU A 156 4.58 -19.09 -2.83
CA GLU A 156 5.48 -18.27 -3.65
C GLU A 156 6.50 -19.14 -4.41
N VAL A 157 7.05 -20.16 -3.75
CA VAL A 157 7.94 -21.14 -4.38
C VAL A 157 7.22 -21.88 -5.50
N MET A 158 5.98 -22.31 -5.28
CA MET A 158 5.17 -22.98 -6.31
C MET A 158 4.89 -22.05 -7.50
N ILE A 159 4.57 -20.78 -7.25
CA ILE A 159 4.37 -19.78 -8.31
C ILE A 159 5.66 -19.61 -9.12
N ARG A 160 6.83 -19.54 -8.47
CA ARG A 160 8.13 -19.47 -9.17
C ARG A 160 8.40 -20.73 -9.98
N LEU A 161 8.21 -21.91 -9.41
CA LEU A 161 8.40 -23.19 -10.11
C LEU A 161 7.48 -23.34 -11.32
N LEU A 162 6.24 -22.83 -11.23
CA LEU A 162 5.31 -22.77 -12.36
C LEU A 162 5.79 -21.79 -13.44
N ALA A 163 6.36 -20.65 -13.04
CA ALA A 163 6.90 -19.64 -13.96
C ALA A 163 8.17 -20.12 -14.66
N ASP A 164 9.06 -20.79 -13.93
CA ASP A 164 10.31 -21.40 -14.44
C ASP A 164 10.04 -22.66 -15.28
N GLY A 165 8.80 -23.15 -15.30
CA GLY A 165 8.38 -24.33 -16.05
C GLY A 165 8.85 -25.67 -15.46
N VAL A 166 9.43 -25.66 -14.26
CA VAL A 166 9.85 -26.87 -13.53
C VAL A 166 8.64 -27.71 -13.13
N VAL A 167 7.54 -27.04 -12.76
CA VAL A 167 6.27 -27.70 -12.45
C VAL A 167 5.27 -27.39 -13.57
N PRO A 168 4.64 -28.41 -14.19
CA PRO A 168 3.63 -28.17 -15.21
C PRO A 168 2.37 -27.56 -14.60
N ARG A 169 1.72 -26.66 -15.33
CA ARG A 169 0.46 -26.05 -14.91
C ARG A 169 -0.66 -27.09 -14.91
N TRP A 170 -1.46 -27.14 -13.85
CA TRP A 170 -2.62 -28.03 -13.74
C TRP A 170 -3.80 -27.55 -14.59
N THR A 171 -3.68 -27.72 -15.91
CA THR A 171 -4.71 -27.32 -16.89
C THR A 171 -5.88 -28.31 -16.92
N ARG A 172 -6.96 -27.95 -17.62
CA ARG A 172 -8.11 -28.82 -17.82
C ARG A 172 -7.74 -30.08 -18.62
N ASP A 173 -6.87 -29.95 -19.61
CA ASP A 173 -6.42 -31.09 -20.42
C ASP A 173 -5.50 -32.01 -19.63
N ALA A 174 -4.60 -31.45 -18.80
CA ALA A 174 -3.77 -32.23 -17.88
C ALA A 174 -4.62 -33.01 -16.87
N ARG A 175 -5.70 -32.40 -16.34
CA ARG A 175 -6.68 -33.09 -15.48
C ARG A 175 -7.37 -34.25 -16.19
N ARG A 176 -7.78 -34.04 -17.43
CA ARG A 176 -8.45 -35.07 -18.22
C ARG A 176 -7.53 -36.25 -18.49
N LYS A 177 -6.30 -35.99 -18.96
CA LYS A 177 -5.28 -37.02 -19.17
C LYS A 177 -4.97 -37.79 -17.89
N TRP A 178 -4.77 -37.08 -16.77
CA TRP A 178 -4.55 -37.71 -15.48
C TRP A 178 -5.73 -38.59 -15.04
N SER A 179 -6.97 -38.16 -15.29
CA SER A 179 -8.16 -38.96 -15.00
C SER A 179 -8.25 -40.21 -15.88
N GLU A 180 -7.93 -40.10 -17.16
CA GLU A 180 -7.89 -41.20 -18.12
C GLU A 180 -6.81 -42.22 -17.72
N GLU A 181 -5.58 -41.77 -17.43
CA GLU A 181 -4.47 -42.59 -16.91
C GLU A 181 -4.85 -43.32 -15.61
N ARG A 182 -5.50 -42.63 -14.67
CA ARG A 182 -5.96 -43.25 -13.41
C ARG A 182 -7.05 -44.28 -13.63
N HIS A 183 -7.97 -44.02 -14.58
CA HIS A 183 -9.01 -44.98 -14.96
C HIS A 183 -8.41 -46.23 -15.61
N GLU A 184 -7.43 -46.06 -16.51
CA GLU A 184 -6.71 -47.17 -17.11
C GLU A 184 -5.93 -47.99 -16.07
N GLN A 185 -5.20 -47.33 -15.15
CA GLN A 185 -4.48 -48.00 -14.07
C GLN A 185 -5.40 -48.77 -13.12
N ALA A 186 -6.58 -48.22 -12.83
CA ALA A 186 -7.59 -48.89 -12.03
C ALA A 186 -8.17 -50.12 -12.75
N THR A 187 -8.45 -49.99 -14.05
CA THR A 187 -8.97 -51.08 -14.89
C THR A 187 -7.93 -52.18 -15.09
N ALA A 188 -6.65 -51.81 -15.16
CA ALA A 188 -5.52 -52.74 -15.21
C ALA A 188 -5.22 -53.40 -13.85
N GLY A 189 -5.91 -53.02 -12.77
CA GLY A 189 -5.74 -53.57 -11.43
C GLY A 189 -4.49 -53.11 -10.67
N VAL A 190 -3.80 -52.07 -11.17
CA VAL A 190 -2.58 -51.51 -10.53
C VAL A 190 -2.95 -50.59 -9.37
N VAL A 191 -4.09 -49.90 -9.47
CA VAL A 191 -4.59 -48.97 -8.46
C VAL A 191 -5.92 -49.48 -7.93
N GLN A 192 -6.07 -49.47 -6.61
CA GLN A 192 -7.31 -49.87 -5.96
C GLN A 192 -8.42 -48.85 -6.24
N LEU A 193 -9.61 -49.34 -6.62
CA LEU A 193 -10.80 -48.53 -6.79
C LEU A 193 -11.49 -48.33 -5.44
N PRO A 194 -11.74 -47.09 -5.00
CA PRO A 194 -12.52 -46.85 -3.79
C PRO A 194 -13.99 -47.19 -4.08
N THR A 195 -14.53 -48.19 -3.37
CA THR A 195 -15.93 -48.61 -3.46
C THR A 195 -16.79 -48.03 -2.32
N GLY A 196 -16.15 -47.40 -1.32
CA GLY A 196 -16.82 -46.68 -0.24
C GLY A 196 -15.84 -46.07 0.75
N ILE A 197 -16.35 -45.53 1.86
CA ILE A 197 -15.51 -44.99 2.94
C ILE A 197 -14.76 -46.16 3.60
N GLY A 198 -13.45 -46.23 3.35
CA GLY A 198 -12.58 -47.27 3.91
C GLY A 198 -12.64 -48.64 3.20
N LEU A 199 -13.35 -48.74 2.07
CA LEU A 199 -13.43 -49.95 1.25
C LEU A 199 -12.80 -49.68 -0.12
N SER A 200 -11.87 -50.55 -0.51
CA SER A 200 -11.19 -50.49 -1.80
C SER A 200 -11.06 -51.89 -2.40
N ASP A 201 -11.39 -51.99 -3.69
CA ASP A 201 -11.37 -53.25 -4.44
C ASP A 201 -10.41 -53.14 -5.63
N VAL A 202 -9.73 -54.24 -5.98
CA VAL A 202 -8.86 -54.32 -7.16
C VAL A 202 -9.63 -54.99 -8.29
N VAL A 203 -9.64 -54.37 -9.47
CA VAL A 203 -10.24 -55.00 -10.67
C VAL A 203 -9.39 -56.21 -11.06
N ALA A 204 -9.99 -57.40 -11.01
CA ALA A 204 -9.32 -58.62 -11.42
C ALA A 204 -9.11 -58.62 -12.95
N LYS A 205 -7.87 -58.85 -13.39
CA LYS A 205 -7.52 -58.96 -14.81
C LYS A 205 -8.14 -60.24 -15.37
N LYS A 206 -9.04 -60.13 -16.34
CA LYS A 206 -9.56 -61.29 -17.07
C LYS A 206 -8.44 -61.88 -17.95
N GLU A 207 -8.16 -63.17 -17.77
CA GLU A 207 -7.25 -63.96 -18.63
C GLU A 207 -7.77 -64.08 -20.05
#